data_AF-A0A3B9GWD8-F1
#
_entry.id   AF-A0A3B9GWD8-F1
#
_cell.length_a   1.000
_cell.length_b   1.000
_cell.length_c   1.000
_cell.angle_alpha   90.00
_cell.angle_beta   90.00
_cell.angle_gamma   90.00
#
_symmetry.space_group_name_H-M   'P 1'
#
loop_
_entity.id
_entity.type
_entity.pdbx_description
1 polymer ?
#
loop_
_entity_poly.entity_id
_entity_poly.type
_entity_poly.pdbx_seq_one_letter_code
_entity_poly.pdbx_strand_id
1 'polypeptide(L)'
;MRFIGLDQFALFRDVGLRGCLPDGSEDPSWRGRHGERNALFAELLLTTGMRLAEAAHLLFCELPSSEACHDTDQRLFPFRLPAAVAKGDKARTIRLPVRLLRRLHDYAALERANAIERFAERSAVNAKTDALSAVEADRNMIVIVGDDGQRKRIRLDLVTPHDRRRLCNADDMNVAPAMLWLTETGAVMTPWGWAAVFRRASKRCRSFGIDIDVTPHMLRHSFAVHMLSMLIRAQLGMVMQDRSGGAAGDAAYRRMIGDPLQKLQRLMGHASITSTHIYLSSLDESRALVDAAINDWADALGDEETAA
;
A
#
# COMPACT_ATOMS: atom_id res chain seq x y z
N MET A 1 -13.11 14.42 8.69
CA MET A 1 -11.93 13.65 8.22
C MET A 1 -11.75 13.95 6.73
N ARG A 2 -10.52 14.03 6.19
CA ARG A 2 -10.32 14.27 4.74
C ARG A 2 -9.91 12.98 4.01
N PHE A 3 -10.55 12.70 2.88
CA PHE A 3 -10.22 11.64 1.94
C PHE A 3 -10.36 12.18 0.51
N ILE A 4 -9.93 11.42 -0.49
CA ILE A 4 -10.09 11.78 -1.91
C ILE A 4 -10.80 10.63 -2.65
N GLY A 5 -11.57 10.98 -3.68
CA GLY A 5 -12.15 9.99 -4.59
C GLY A 5 -11.10 9.35 -5.50
N LEU A 6 -11.46 8.24 -6.15
CA LEU A 6 -10.56 7.52 -7.06
C LEU A 6 -10.16 8.35 -8.28
N ASP A 7 -11.07 9.17 -8.81
CA ASP A 7 -10.78 10.04 -9.98
C ASP A 7 -9.79 11.15 -9.62
N GLN A 8 -9.98 11.78 -8.45
CA GLN A 8 -9.03 12.75 -7.90
C GLN A 8 -7.67 12.12 -7.61
N PHE A 9 -7.65 10.87 -7.14
CA PHE A 9 -6.41 10.12 -6.98
C PHE A 9 -5.73 9.84 -8.32
N ALA A 10 -6.47 9.47 -9.37
CA ALA A 10 -5.91 9.24 -10.70
C ALA A 10 -5.24 10.51 -11.24
N LEU A 11 -5.90 11.67 -11.12
CA LEU A 11 -5.31 12.96 -11.47
C LEU A 11 -4.05 13.26 -10.64
N PHE A 12 -4.10 13.07 -9.32
CA PHE A 12 -2.93 13.26 -8.46
C PHE A 12 -1.77 12.35 -8.84
N ARG A 13 -2.06 11.09 -9.17
CA ARG A 13 -1.07 10.10 -9.58
C ARG A 13 -0.44 10.48 -10.91
N ASP A 14 -1.25 10.74 -11.93
CA ASP A 14 -0.76 10.91 -13.29
C ASP A 14 -0.16 12.30 -13.48
N VAL A 15 -0.85 13.37 -13.07
CA VAL A 15 -0.33 14.74 -13.19
C VAL A 15 0.73 15.03 -12.12
N GLY A 16 0.45 14.71 -10.86
CA GLY A 16 1.29 15.10 -9.73
C GLY A 16 2.53 14.24 -9.53
N LEU A 17 2.39 12.92 -9.57
CA LEU A 17 3.48 11.98 -9.28
C LEU A 17 4.25 11.57 -10.53
N ARG A 18 3.55 11.21 -11.61
CA ARG A 18 4.15 10.75 -12.87
C ARG A 18 4.59 11.89 -13.77
N GLY A 19 3.95 13.04 -13.67
CA GLY A 19 4.31 14.23 -14.44
C GLY A 19 3.63 14.33 -15.79
N CYS A 20 2.51 13.64 -16.02
CA CYS A 20 1.68 13.88 -17.19
C CYS A 20 1.09 15.30 -17.15
N LEU A 21 0.61 15.77 -18.30
CA LEU A 21 -0.30 16.90 -18.41
C LEU A 21 -1.73 16.46 -18.06
N PRO A 22 -2.65 17.39 -17.72
CA PRO A 22 -4.04 17.06 -17.38
C PRO A 22 -4.81 16.33 -18.48
N ASP A 23 -4.39 16.46 -19.74
CA ASP A 23 -4.96 15.75 -20.90
C ASP A 23 -4.42 14.31 -21.05
N GLY A 24 -3.52 13.87 -20.16
CA GLY A 24 -2.90 12.56 -20.16
C GLY A 24 -1.63 12.44 -21.00
N SER A 25 -1.24 13.48 -21.73
CA SER A 25 0.00 13.48 -22.51
C SER A 25 1.25 13.64 -21.63
N GLU A 26 2.42 13.29 -22.17
CA GLU A 26 3.69 13.53 -21.49
C GLU A 26 4.01 15.03 -21.46
N ASP A 27 4.46 15.54 -20.31
CA ASP A 27 4.94 16.91 -20.18
C ASP A 27 6.44 16.97 -20.57
N PRO A 28 6.83 17.58 -21.71
CA PRO A 28 8.24 17.63 -22.14
C PRO A 28 9.13 18.46 -21.20
N SER A 29 8.53 19.33 -20.40
CA SER A 29 9.22 20.13 -19.39
C SER A 29 9.41 19.37 -18.07
N TRP A 30 8.79 18.19 -17.94
CA TRP A 30 8.90 17.39 -16.72
C TRP A 30 10.35 16.95 -16.50
N ARG A 31 10.82 17.23 -15.29
CA ARG A 31 12.13 16.80 -14.78
C ARG A 31 11.98 16.03 -13.47
N GLY A 32 10.75 15.64 -13.14
CA GLY A 32 10.49 14.87 -11.94
C GLY A 32 11.09 13.47 -12.05
N ARG A 33 11.58 12.99 -10.92
CA ARG A 33 12.33 11.74 -10.84
C ARG A 33 11.45 10.68 -10.19
N HIS A 34 11.57 9.44 -10.66
CA HIS A 34 10.89 8.27 -10.10
C HIS A 34 9.36 8.38 -10.12
N GLY A 35 8.78 8.76 -11.26
CA GLY A 35 7.33 8.88 -11.41
C GLY A 35 6.62 7.59 -11.02
N GLU A 36 7.10 6.46 -11.53
CA GLU A 36 6.53 5.14 -11.23
C GLU A 36 6.72 4.71 -9.78
N ARG A 37 7.94 4.77 -9.21
CA ARG A 37 8.15 4.53 -7.76
C ARG A 37 7.19 5.35 -6.89
N ASN A 38 7.03 6.65 -7.20
CA ASN A 38 6.22 7.56 -6.41
C ASN A 38 4.72 7.20 -6.53
N ALA A 39 4.25 6.93 -7.74
CA ALA A 39 2.90 6.44 -8.01
C ALA A 39 2.62 5.11 -7.29
N LEU A 40 3.55 4.16 -7.37
CA LEU A 40 3.44 2.86 -6.71
C LEU A 40 3.36 2.97 -5.19
N PHE A 41 4.14 3.85 -4.58
CA PHE A 41 4.03 4.10 -3.14
C PHE A 41 2.65 4.66 -2.76
N ALA A 42 2.11 5.59 -3.55
CA ALA A 42 0.79 6.15 -3.32
C ALA A 42 -0.32 5.10 -3.51
N GLU A 43 -0.24 4.28 -4.56
CA GLU A 43 -1.17 3.17 -4.80
C GLU A 43 -1.10 2.12 -3.68
N LEU A 44 0.10 1.81 -3.17
CA LEU A 44 0.25 0.93 -2.01
C LEU A 44 -0.55 1.45 -0.81
N LEU A 45 -0.43 2.74 -0.49
CA LEU A 45 -1.21 3.33 0.61
C LEU A 45 -2.73 3.28 0.35
N LEU A 46 -3.15 3.63 -0.87
CA LEU A 46 -4.57 3.67 -1.25
C LEU A 46 -5.23 2.29 -1.25
N THR A 47 -4.51 1.25 -1.63
CA THR A 47 -5.06 -0.11 -1.78
C THR A 47 -4.95 -0.97 -0.52
N THR A 48 -4.15 -0.57 0.46
CA THR A 48 -3.90 -1.37 1.67
C THR A 48 -4.26 -0.66 2.98
N GLY A 49 -4.40 0.66 2.95
CA GLY A 49 -4.63 1.47 4.14
C GLY A 49 -3.44 1.51 5.10
N MET A 50 -2.23 1.15 4.66
CA MET A 50 -1.04 1.22 5.51
C MET A 50 -0.78 2.64 6.03
N ARG A 51 -0.14 2.76 7.19
CA ARG A 51 0.41 4.05 7.64
C ARG A 51 1.64 4.39 6.80
N LEU A 52 1.93 5.68 6.65
CA LEU A 52 3.13 6.16 5.97
C LEU A 52 4.41 5.47 6.47
N ALA A 53 4.57 5.38 7.80
CA ALA A 53 5.73 4.74 8.40
C ALA A 53 5.78 3.23 8.09
N GLU A 54 4.64 2.54 8.09
CA GLU A 54 4.58 1.10 7.80
C GLU A 54 5.00 0.83 6.35
N ALA A 55 4.46 1.60 5.39
CA ALA A 55 4.77 1.42 3.96
C ALA A 55 6.21 1.83 3.63
N ALA A 56 6.73 2.86 4.29
CA ALA A 56 8.08 3.36 4.07
C ALA A 56 9.18 2.41 4.57
N HIS A 57 8.88 1.52 5.52
CA HIS A 57 9.86 0.61 6.14
C HIS A 57 9.76 -0.85 5.66
N LEU A 58 9.10 -1.08 4.52
CA LEU A 58 9.10 -2.39 3.88
C LEU A 58 10.50 -2.75 3.37
N LEU A 59 10.93 -3.99 3.63
CA LEU A 59 12.10 -4.61 3.02
C LEU A 59 11.69 -5.30 1.73
N PHE A 60 12.63 -5.42 0.79
CA PHE A 60 12.36 -6.13 -0.46
C PHE A 60 12.08 -7.63 -0.23
N CYS A 61 12.81 -8.28 0.70
CA CYS A 61 12.62 -9.69 1.05
C CYS A 61 11.25 -10.02 1.68
N GLU A 62 10.50 -9.01 2.13
CA GLU A 62 9.16 -9.21 2.70
C GLU A 62 8.10 -9.46 1.60
N LEU A 63 8.35 -8.98 0.39
CA LEU A 63 7.45 -9.17 -0.73
C LEU A 63 7.36 -10.67 -1.09
N PRO A 64 6.15 -11.20 -1.39
CA PRO A 64 6.02 -12.48 -2.06
C PRO A 64 6.91 -12.53 -3.31
N SER A 65 7.48 -13.68 -3.63
CA SER A 65 8.35 -13.81 -4.81
C SER A 65 7.55 -13.52 -6.10
N SER A 66 8.26 -13.20 -7.18
CA SER A 66 7.63 -12.91 -8.46
C SER A 66 6.84 -14.12 -8.95
N GLU A 67 7.40 -15.32 -8.82
CA GLU A 67 6.79 -16.61 -9.20
C GLU A 67 5.48 -16.82 -8.44
N ALA A 68 5.48 -16.59 -7.12
CA ALA A 68 4.28 -16.69 -6.29
C ALA A 68 3.18 -15.69 -6.71
N CYS A 69 3.54 -14.58 -7.37
CA CYS A 69 2.61 -13.59 -7.90
C CYS A 69 2.08 -13.96 -9.30
N HIS A 70 2.79 -14.81 -10.05
CA HIS A 70 2.38 -15.27 -11.38
C HIS A 70 1.55 -16.55 -11.33
N ASP A 71 1.90 -17.48 -10.44
CA ASP A 71 1.30 -18.82 -10.37
C ASP A 71 0.01 -18.88 -9.55
N THR A 72 -0.47 -17.74 -9.04
CA THR A 72 -1.66 -17.69 -8.19
C THR A 72 -2.90 -17.25 -8.97
N ASP A 73 -3.99 -18.01 -8.82
CA ASP A 73 -5.32 -17.60 -9.26
C ASP A 73 -5.94 -16.52 -8.35
N GLN A 74 -5.33 -16.25 -7.20
CA GLN A 74 -5.83 -15.28 -6.24
C GLN A 74 -5.54 -13.85 -6.71
N ARG A 75 -6.54 -12.97 -6.60
CA ARG A 75 -6.34 -11.53 -6.88
C ARG A 75 -5.65 -10.77 -5.74
N LEU A 76 -5.67 -11.33 -4.54
CA LEU A 76 -5.18 -10.70 -3.30
C LEU A 76 -4.25 -11.66 -2.56
N PHE A 77 -3.06 -11.19 -2.19
CA PHE A 77 -2.07 -11.94 -1.45
C PHE A 77 -2.10 -11.56 0.05
N PRO A 78 -2.14 -12.51 1.00
CA PRO A 78 -1.97 -12.22 2.42
C PRO A 78 -0.54 -11.78 2.75
N PHE A 79 -0.40 -10.56 3.26
CA PHE A 79 0.89 -10.02 3.68
C PHE A 79 0.87 -9.72 5.17
N ARG A 80 1.82 -10.31 5.90
CA ARG A 80 1.95 -10.08 7.34
C ARG A 80 2.84 -8.86 7.57
N LEU A 81 2.23 -7.77 8.03
CA LEU A 81 2.95 -6.58 8.43
C LEU A 81 3.63 -6.81 9.79
N PRO A 82 4.97 -6.68 9.87
CA PRO A 82 5.71 -6.95 11.09
C PRO A 82 5.35 -6.03 12.25
N ALA A 83 5.46 -6.55 13.47
CA ALA A 83 5.17 -5.80 14.70
C ALA A 83 6.00 -4.52 14.81
N ALA A 84 7.33 -4.60 14.69
CA ALA A 84 8.25 -3.47 14.87
C ALA A 84 8.00 -2.25 13.96
N VAL A 85 7.33 -2.41 12.81
CA VAL A 85 6.98 -1.29 11.92
C VAL A 85 5.55 -0.78 12.12
N ALA A 86 4.72 -1.57 12.81
CA ALA A 86 3.32 -1.27 13.04
C ALA A 86 3.13 -0.43 14.31
N LYS A 87 2.09 0.41 14.32
CA LYS A 87 1.78 1.22 15.51
C LYS A 87 1.49 0.32 16.73
N GLY A 88 2.22 0.55 17.82
CA GLY A 88 2.05 -0.16 19.09
C GLY A 88 2.58 -1.59 19.08
N ASP A 89 3.53 -1.90 18.19
CA ASP A 89 4.21 -3.19 18.08
C ASP A 89 3.25 -4.39 17.89
N LYS A 90 2.17 -4.17 17.14
CA LYS A 90 1.16 -5.19 16.84
C LYS A 90 1.18 -5.56 15.36
N ALA A 91 1.68 -6.76 15.08
CA ALA A 91 1.63 -7.33 13.74
C ALA A 91 0.17 -7.53 13.30
N ARG A 92 -0.07 -7.39 11.99
CA ARG A 92 -1.39 -7.67 11.38
C ARG A 92 -1.25 -8.15 9.95
N THR A 93 -2.24 -8.89 9.47
CA THR A 93 -2.30 -9.30 8.07
C THR A 93 -3.10 -8.29 7.26
N ILE A 94 -2.47 -7.77 6.21
CA ILE A 94 -3.12 -6.97 5.17
C ILE A 94 -3.28 -7.80 3.89
N ARG A 95 -4.02 -7.27 2.92
CA ARG A 95 -4.20 -7.89 1.60
C ARG A 95 -3.53 -7.01 0.55
N LEU A 96 -2.56 -7.56 -0.18
CA LEU A 96 -1.89 -6.89 -1.28
C LEU A 96 -2.50 -7.34 -2.60
N PRO A 97 -2.97 -6.41 -3.47
CA PRO A 97 -3.36 -6.78 -4.81
C PRO A 97 -2.18 -7.41 -5.58
N VAL A 98 -2.41 -8.55 -6.23
CA VAL A 98 -1.35 -9.23 -7.00
C VAL A 98 -0.84 -8.35 -8.14
N ARG A 99 -1.71 -7.55 -8.76
CA ARG A 99 -1.31 -6.55 -9.76
C ARG A 99 -0.34 -5.52 -9.20
N LEU A 100 -0.53 -5.07 -7.95
CA LEU A 100 0.39 -4.14 -7.29
C LEU A 100 1.73 -4.83 -7.01
N LEU A 101 1.72 -6.09 -6.56
CA LEU A 101 2.93 -6.87 -6.31
C LEU A 101 3.78 -7.04 -7.56
N ARG A 102 3.17 -7.35 -8.71
CA ARG A 102 3.89 -7.44 -10.00
C ARG A 102 4.58 -6.12 -10.33
N ARG A 103 3.88 -4.99 -10.21
CA ARG A 103 4.49 -3.68 -10.44
C ARG A 103 5.57 -3.31 -9.43
N LEU A 104 5.48 -3.77 -8.18
CA LEU A 104 6.55 -3.61 -7.19
C LEU A 104 7.80 -4.41 -7.59
N HIS A 105 7.63 -5.59 -8.18
CA HIS A 105 8.73 -6.37 -8.76
C HIS A 105 9.32 -5.68 -10.00
N ASP A 106 8.49 -5.13 -10.89
CA ASP A 106 8.97 -4.36 -12.05
C ASP A 106 9.81 -3.15 -11.60
N TYR A 107 9.33 -2.40 -10.60
CA TYR A 107 10.10 -1.34 -9.96
C TYR A 107 11.42 -1.86 -9.36
N ALA A 108 11.37 -3.01 -8.68
CA ALA A 108 12.55 -3.57 -8.02
C ALA A 108 13.62 -4.01 -9.04
N ALA A 109 13.20 -4.61 -10.16
CA ALA A 109 14.06 -5.08 -11.23
C ALA A 109 14.69 -3.94 -12.04
N LEU A 110 14.01 -2.79 -12.15
CA LEU A 110 14.45 -1.68 -13.00
C LEU A 110 14.99 -0.50 -12.17
N GLU A 111 14.11 0.28 -11.55
CA GLU A 111 14.50 1.52 -10.87
C GLU A 111 15.33 1.26 -9.62
N ARG A 112 14.96 0.25 -8.82
CA ARG A 112 15.68 -0.07 -7.58
C ARG A 112 17.04 -0.69 -7.87
N ALA A 113 17.15 -1.56 -8.88
CA ALA A 113 18.42 -2.12 -9.32
C ALA A 113 19.41 -1.02 -9.73
N ASN A 114 18.98 -0.09 -10.59
CA ASN A 114 19.79 1.08 -10.97
C ASN A 114 20.19 1.96 -9.76
N ALA A 115 19.31 2.08 -8.77
CA ALA A 115 19.62 2.83 -7.55
C ALA A 115 20.67 2.11 -6.68
N ILE A 116 20.64 0.77 -6.63
CA ILE A 116 21.63 -0.05 -5.92
C ILE A 116 23.01 0.09 -6.56
N GLU A 117 23.10 0.04 -7.89
CA GLU A 117 24.37 0.23 -8.61
C GLU A 117 25.00 1.60 -8.26
N ARG A 118 24.22 2.67 -8.33
CA ARG A 118 24.66 4.03 -7.93
C ARG A 118 25.03 4.13 -6.45
N PHE A 119 24.39 3.35 -5.59
CA PHE A 119 24.74 3.29 -4.18
C PHE A 119 26.08 2.60 -3.97
N ALA A 120 26.34 1.49 -4.67
CA ALA A 120 27.59 0.75 -4.61
C ALA A 120 28.78 1.62 -5.05
N GLU A 121 28.64 2.32 -6.18
CA GLU A 121 29.66 3.27 -6.67
C GLU A 121 30.04 4.31 -5.62
N ARG A 122 29.08 4.80 -4.83
CA ARG A 122 29.30 5.81 -3.78
C ARG A 122 29.79 5.22 -2.46
N SER A 123 29.37 4.00 -2.14
CA SER A 123 29.68 3.32 -0.89
C SER A 123 31.07 2.69 -0.93
N ALA A 124 31.56 2.30 -2.11
CA ALA A 124 32.98 1.98 -2.34
C ALA A 124 33.91 3.16 -1.97
N VAL A 125 33.39 4.39 -2.04
CA VAL A 125 34.11 5.63 -1.65
C VAL A 125 33.93 5.96 -0.16
N ASN A 126 32.91 5.43 0.51
CA ASN A 126 32.58 5.70 1.91
C ASN A 126 32.28 4.39 2.66
N ALA A 127 33.32 3.74 3.18
CA ALA A 127 33.18 2.58 4.07
C ALA A 127 32.35 2.97 5.31
N LYS A 128 31.06 2.61 5.34
CA LYS A 128 30.18 2.92 6.46
C LYS A 128 30.35 1.90 7.59
N THR A 129 30.80 2.40 8.74
CA THR A 129 31.00 1.69 10.02
C THR A 129 29.71 1.31 10.76
N ASP A 130 28.51 1.57 10.22
CA ASP A 130 27.22 1.36 10.92
C ASP A 130 26.22 0.48 10.14
N ALA A 131 26.62 -0.12 9.01
CA ALA A 131 25.77 -1.01 8.23
C ALA A 131 25.56 -2.36 8.94
N LEU A 132 24.37 -2.95 8.81
CA LEU A 132 24.07 -4.30 9.30
C LEU A 132 24.09 -5.26 8.11
N SER A 133 25.04 -6.19 8.08
CA SER A 133 25.21 -7.14 6.98
C SER A 133 24.18 -8.27 7.06
N ALA A 134 23.20 -8.25 6.16
CA ALA A 134 22.24 -9.32 5.97
C ALA A 134 22.78 -10.32 4.95
N VAL A 135 22.86 -11.60 5.32
CA VAL A 135 23.39 -12.67 4.45
C VAL A 135 22.32 -13.65 3.99
N GLU A 136 21.23 -13.77 4.74
CA GLU A 136 20.08 -14.59 4.37
C GLU A 136 18.81 -13.87 4.80
N ALA A 137 17.79 -13.86 3.96
CA ALA A 137 16.50 -13.28 4.31
C ALA A 137 15.35 -14.01 3.60
N ASP A 138 14.27 -14.20 4.33
CA ASP A 138 12.97 -14.57 3.78
C ASP A 138 11.90 -13.59 4.27
N ARG A 139 10.64 -13.94 4.04
CA ARG A 139 9.49 -13.07 4.36
C ARG A 139 9.19 -12.95 5.86
N ASN A 140 9.84 -13.75 6.71
CA ASN A 140 9.60 -13.87 8.14
C ASN A 140 10.85 -13.63 9.00
N MET A 141 12.03 -13.93 8.48
CA MET A 141 13.29 -13.80 9.20
C MET A 141 14.44 -13.29 8.33
N ILE A 142 15.46 -12.79 9.02
CA ILE A 142 16.71 -12.31 8.46
C ILE A 142 17.88 -12.82 9.30
N VAL A 143 19.00 -13.13 8.66
CA VAL A 143 20.26 -13.49 9.31
C VAL A 143 21.23 -12.33 9.12
N ILE A 144 21.63 -11.74 10.24
CA ILE A 144 22.59 -10.63 10.29
C ILE A 144 23.93 -11.17 10.79
N VAL A 145 25.02 -10.75 10.17
CA VAL A 145 26.39 -11.02 10.62
C VAL A 145 26.91 -9.81 11.37
N GLY A 146 27.33 -10.00 12.62
CA GLY A 146 28.00 -8.97 13.42
C GLY A 146 29.47 -8.82 13.05
N ASP A 147 30.11 -7.76 13.56
CA ASP A 147 31.54 -7.50 13.32
C ASP A 147 32.45 -8.61 13.87
N ASP A 148 31.98 -9.38 14.85
CA ASP A 148 32.64 -10.55 15.41
C ASP A 148 32.45 -11.83 14.56
N GLY A 149 31.80 -11.72 13.40
CA GLY A 149 31.48 -12.83 12.51
C GLY A 149 30.31 -13.69 12.98
N GLN A 150 29.69 -13.39 14.12
CA GLN A 150 28.56 -14.18 14.61
C GLN A 150 27.32 -13.95 13.76
N ARG A 151 26.65 -15.06 13.42
CA ARG A 151 25.38 -15.04 12.68
C ARG A 151 24.22 -15.03 13.66
N LYS A 152 23.38 -14.01 13.57
CA LYS A 152 22.16 -13.88 14.38
C LYS A 152 20.93 -13.95 13.49
N ARG A 153 20.12 -14.99 13.71
CA ARG A 153 18.82 -15.16 13.06
C ARG A 153 17.74 -14.41 13.85
N ILE A 154 17.10 -13.44 13.20
CA ILE A 154 16.15 -12.51 13.81
C ILE A 154 14.83 -12.57 13.04
N ARG A 155 13.70 -12.64 13.75
CA ARG A 155 12.39 -12.47 13.13
C ARG A 155 12.20 -11.02 12.68
N LEU A 156 11.63 -10.81 11.50
CA LEU A 156 11.36 -9.46 10.97
C LEU A 156 10.44 -8.62 11.87
N ASP A 157 9.65 -9.27 12.73
CA ASP A 157 8.86 -8.64 13.80
C ASP A 157 9.68 -7.85 14.82
N LEU A 158 10.96 -8.19 14.98
CA LEU A 158 11.87 -7.59 15.95
C LEU A 158 12.86 -6.61 15.31
N VAL A 159 12.88 -6.53 13.98
CA VAL A 159 13.80 -5.65 13.26
C VAL A 159 13.18 -4.26 13.19
N THR A 160 13.74 -3.35 14.00
CA THR A 160 13.21 -2.00 14.18
C THR A 160 13.29 -1.17 12.90
N PRO A 161 12.47 -0.10 12.75
CA PRO A 161 12.60 0.83 11.64
C PRO A 161 14.00 1.44 11.53
N HIS A 162 14.71 1.59 12.66
CA HIS A 162 16.10 2.05 12.68
C HIS A 162 17.03 1.04 12.01
N ASP A 163 16.99 -0.21 12.48
CA ASP A 163 17.88 -1.26 11.98
C ASP A 163 17.57 -1.63 10.54
N ARG A 164 16.28 -1.62 10.15
CA ARG A 164 15.85 -1.82 8.75
C ARG A 164 16.56 -0.90 7.76
N ARG A 165 16.77 0.36 8.13
CA ARG A 165 17.46 1.34 7.26
C ARG A 165 18.96 1.10 7.17
N ARG A 166 19.54 0.34 8.10
CA ARG A 166 20.96 -0.01 8.15
C ARG A 166 21.26 -1.35 7.50
N LEU A 167 20.24 -2.19 7.31
CA LEU A 167 20.37 -3.48 6.64
C LEU A 167 20.86 -3.30 5.20
N CYS A 168 21.98 -3.94 4.92
CA CYS A 168 22.50 -4.13 3.57
C CYS A 168 22.66 -5.63 3.31
N ASN A 169 22.09 -6.11 2.22
CA ASN A 169 22.38 -7.44 1.72
C ASN A 169 23.82 -7.45 1.24
N ALA A 170 24.61 -8.35 1.82
CA ALA A 170 26.01 -8.53 1.48
C ALA A 170 26.12 -9.79 0.62
N ASP A 171 26.28 -9.60 -0.68
CA ASP A 171 26.79 -10.63 -1.58
C ASP A 171 28.26 -10.33 -1.88
N ASP A 172 29.05 -11.34 -2.25
CA ASP A 172 30.52 -11.26 -2.46
C ASP A 172 30.97 -10.13 -3.40
N MET A 173 30.06 -9.57 -4.22
CA MET A 173 30.34 -8.57 -5.24
C MET A 173 29.65 -7.21 -5.00
N ASN A 174 28.64 -7.11 -4.13
CA ASN A 174 27.89 -5.86 -4.00
C ASN A 174 27.16 -5.67 -2.67
N VAL A 175 27.17 -4.44 -2.15
CA VAL A 175 26.43 -4.05 -0.94
C VAL A 175 25.13 -3.35 -1.36
N ALA A 176 24.00 -4.00 -1.13
CA ALA A 176 22.69 -3.49 -1.53
C ALA A 176 21.79 -3.18 -0.32
N PRO A 177 21.26 -1.96 -0.16
CA PRO A 177 20.31 -1.67 0.92
C PRO A 177 19.09 -2.61 0.86
N ALA A 178 18.72 -3.25 1.97
CA ALA A 178 17.64 -4.23 2.01
C ALA A 178 16.23 -3.59 1.85
N MET A 179 16.14 -2.28 2.06
CA MET A 179 14.90 -1.51 1.96
C MET A 179 14.30 -1.55 0.55
N LEU A 180 12.97 -1.63 0.47
CA LEU A 180 12.25 -1.62 -0.81
C LEU A 180 12.39 -0.27 -1.51
N TRP A 181 12.26 0.82 -0.76
CA TRP A 181 12.18 2.17 -1.31
C TRP A 181 13.51 2.90 -1.22
N LEU A 182 14.10 3.20 -2.38
CA LEU A 182 15.37 3.92 -2.47
C LEU A 182 15.19 5.25 -3.21
N THR A 183 16.03 6.23 -2.89
CA THR A 183 16.22 7.45 -3.67
C THR A 183 16.99 7.13 -4.95
N GLU A 184 17.13 8.11 -5.84
CA GLU A 184 17.92 7.98 -7.07
C GLU A 184 19.38 7.60 -6.84
N THR A 185 19.90 8.04 -5.70
CA THR A 185 21.26 7.81 -5.26
C THR A 185 21.40 6.49 -4.51
N GLY A 186 20.32 5.70 -4.45
CA GLY A 186 20.20 4.46 -3.68
C GLY A 186 20.23 4.64 -2.16
N ALA A 187 20.08 5.86 -1.65
CA ALA A 187 19.87 6.07 -0.22
C ALA A 187 18.45 5.62 0.16
N VAL A 188 18.24 5.22 1.42
CA VAL A 188 16.92 4.78 1.87
C VAL A 188 15.92 5.95 1.89
N MET A 189 14.73 5.74 1.33
CA MET A 189 13.63 6.71 1.41
C MET A 189 13.10 6.82 2.84
N THR A 190 13.04 8.05 3.36
CA THR A 190 12.48 8.32 4.70
C THR A 190 10.98 8.65 4.63
N PRO A 191 10.21 8.44 5.72
CA PRO A 191 8.83 8.89 5.80
C PRO A 191 8.64 10.39 5.48
N TRP A 192 9.57 11.24 5.93
CA TRP A 192 9.53 12.67 5.63
C TRP A 192 9.79 12.96 4.14
N GLY A 193 10.70 12.19 3.51
CA GLY A 193 10.91 12.23 2.06
C GLY A 193 9.64 11.96 1.27
N TRP A 194 8.84 10.97 1.70
CA TRP A 194 7.53 10.69 1.11
C TRP A 194 6.52 11.84 1.29
N ALA A 195 6.46 12.45 2.47
CA ALA A 195 5.63 13.62 2.69
C ALA A 195 6.01 14.80 1.77
N ALA A 196 7.32 14.98 1.51
CA ALA A 196 7.81 15.98 0.56
C ALA A 196 7.44 15.64 -0.90
N VAL A 197 7.49 14.36 -1.29
CA VAL A 197 7.02 13.90 -2.62
C VAL A 197 5.55 14.28 -2.81
N PHE A 198 4.69 13.96 -1.84
CA PHE A 198 3.26 14.26 -1.91
C PHE A 198 3.00 15.77 -2.00
N ARG A 199 3.68 16.57 -1.16
CA ARG A 199 3.55 18.03 -1.21
C ARG A 199 3.95 18.62 -2.56
N ARG A 200 5.02 18.12 -3.19
CA ARG A 200 5.44 18.55 -4.52
C ARG A 200 4.42 18.15 -5.59
N ALA A 201 3.91 16.92 -5.52
CA ALA A 201 2.89 16.43 -6.45
C ALA A 201 1.58 17.22 -6.35
N SER A 202 1.12 17.52 -5.13
CA SER A 202 -0.05 18.37 -4.90
C SER A 202 0.18 19.80 -5.41
N LYS A 203 1.36 20.38 -5.18
CA LYS A 203 1.72 21.70 -5.72
C LYS A 203 1.68 21.71 -7.25
N ARG A 204 2.13 20.63 -7.90
CA ARG A 204 2.06 20.48 -9.36
C ARG A 204 0.63 20.38 -9.86
N CYS A 205 -0.23 19.60 -9.21
CA CYS A 205 -1.66 19.56 -9.58
C CYS A 205 -2.26 20.97 -9.55
N ARG A 206 -1.99 21.73 -8.48
CA ARG A 206 -2.47 23.11 -8.35
C ARG A 206 -1.91 24.07 -9.40
N SER A 207 -0.69 23.87 -9.89
CA SER A 207 -0.16 24.69 -10.99
C SER A 207 -0.88 24.48 -12.33
N PHE A 208 -1.61 23.37 -12.47
CA PHE A 208 -2.50 23.12 -13.61
C PHE A 208 -3.98 23.41 -13.31
N GLY A 209 -4.28 24.13 -12.23
CA GLY A 209 -5.66 24.46 -11.85
C GLY A 209 -6.44 23.30 -11.21
N ILE A 210 -5.76 22.19 -10.89
CA ILE A 210 -6.36 21.05 -10.20
C ILE A 210 -6.21 21.26 -8.69
N ASP A 211 -7.27 21.74 -8.03
CA ASP A 211 -7.26 22.04 -6.59
C ASP A 211 -7.29 20.76 -5.73
N ILE A 212 -6.14 20.11 -5.64
CA ILE A 212 -5.94 18.89 -4.86
C ILE A 212 -4.75 19.07 -3.91
N ASP A 213 -4.92 18.65 -2.66
CA ASP A 213 -3.85 18.56 -1.67
C ASP A 213 -3.85 17.20 -0.98
N VAL A 214 -3.17 16.21 -1.60
CA VAL A 214 -3.12 14.84 -1.07
C VAL A 214 -2.00 14.70 -0.04
N THR A 215 -2.31 14.02 1.06
CA THR A 215 -1.33 13.54 2.04
C THR A 215 -1.38 12.01 2.14
N PRO A 216 -0.31 11.35 2.61
CA PRO A 216 -0.32 9.91 2.86
C PRO A 216 -1.47 9.46 3.78
N HIS A 217 -1.86 10.30 4.74
CA HIS A 217 -2.96 10.00 5.66
C HIS A 217 -4.33 10.02 4.97
N MET A 218 -4.53 10.92 4.00
CA MET A 218 -5.76 10.95 3.20
C MET A 218 -5.93 9.69 2.36
N LEU A 219 -4.85 9.13 1.80
CA LEU A 219 -4.95 7.85 1.06
C LEU A 219 -5.36 6.69 1.97
N ARG A 220 -4.85 6.66 3.22
CA ARG A 220 -5.29 5.70 4.23
C ARG A 220 -6.78 5.86 4.58
N HIS A 221 -7.28 7.08 4.65
CA HIS A 221 -8.72 7.32 4.87
C HIS A 221 -9.55 6.92 3.65
N SER A 222 -9.06 7.21 2.44
CA SER A 222 -9.72 6.85 1.18
C SER A 222 -9.86 5.33 1.06
N PHE A 223 -8.79 4.58 1.37
CA PHE A 223 -8.86 3.13 1.51
C PHE A 223 -9.98 2.70 2.44
N ALA A 224 -10.05 3.28 3.64
CA ALA A 224 -10.98 2.85 4.67
C ALA A 224 -12.44 3.11 4.28
N VAL A 225 -12.74 4.28 3.70
CA VAL A 225 -14.08 4.60 3.20
C VAL A 225 -14.47 3.63 2.09
N HIS A 226 -13.65 3.49 1.04
CA HIS A 226 -13.96 2.60 -0.08
C HIS A 226 -14.08 1.13 0.35
N MET A 227 -13.18 0.65 1.21
CA MET A 227 -13.22 -0.71 1.73
C MET A 227 -14.49 -0.94 2.56
N LEU A 228 -14.89 0.03 3.40
CA LEU A 228 -16.12 -0.08 4.17
C LEU A 228 -17.34 -0.15 3.24
N SER A 229 -17.41 0.71 2.23
CA SER A 229 -18.47 0.68 1.21
C SER A 229 -18.55 -0.70 0.55
N MET A 230 -17.40 -1.24 0.11
CA MET A 230 -17.35 -2.56 -0.53
C MET A 230 -17.79 -3.69 0.41
N LEU A 231 -17.34 -3.67 1.67
CA LEU A 231 -17.72 -4.67 2.66
C LEU A 231 -19.22 -4.64 3.00
N ILE A 232 -19.80 -3.44 3.12
CA ILE A 232 -21.23 -3.26 3.34
C ILE A 232 -22.01 -3.77 2.12
N ARG A 233 -21.62 -3.37 0.89
CA ARG A 233 -22.26 -3.84 -0.34
C ARG A 233 -22.21 -5.36 -0.49
N ALA A 234 -21.05 -5.97 -0.25
CA ALA A 234 -20.90 -7.42 -0.29
C ALA A 234 -21.83 -8.11 0.71
N GLN A 235 -21.97 -7.57 1.93
CA GLN A 235 -22.89 -8.10 2.92
C GLN A 235 -24.37 -7.93 2.53
N LEU A 236 -24.74 -6.80 1.95
CA LEU A 236 -26.12 -6.57 1.48
C LEU A 236 -26.48 -7.47 0.30
N GLY A 237 -25.58 -7.63 -0.68
CA GLY A 237 -25.78 -8.52 -1.82
C GLY A 237 -26.01 -9.97 -1.40
N MET A 238 -25.27 -10.44 -0.39
CA MET A 238 -25.49 -11.76 0.22
C MET A 238 -26.87 -11.88 0.89
N VAL A 239 -27.31 -10.85 1.61
CA VAL A 239 -28.64 -10.83 2.26
C VAL A 239 -29.78 -10.90 1.23
N MET A 240 -29.60 -10.32 0.04
CA MET A 240 -30.64 -10.28 -0.99
C MET A 240 -30.70 -11.57 -1.81
N GLN A 241 -29.57 -12.21 -2.11
CA GLN A 241 -29.52 -13.53 -2.76
C GLN A 241 -30.17 -14.64 -1.90
N ASP A 242 -30.15 -14.46 -0.58
CA ASP A 242 -30.62 -15.43 0.41
C ASP A 242 -32.14 -15.35 0.70
N ARG A 243 -32.81 -14.26 0.28
CA ARG A 243 -34.28 -14.16 0.35
C ARG A 243 -35.00 -15.14 -0.59
N SER A 244 -34.26 -15.80 -1.47
CA SER A 244 -34.74 -16.81 -2.41
C SER A 244 -34.67 -18.25 -1.88
N GLY A 245 -34.18 -18.51 -0.65
CA GLY A 245 -34.20 -19.87 -0.11
C GLY A 245 -33.72 -20.07 1.34
N GLY A 246 -34.66 -20.35 2.27
CA GLY A 246 -34.43 -21.19 3.45
C GLY A 246 -33.98 -20.52 4.76
N ALA A 247 -34.87 -20.49 5.76
CA ALA A 247 -34.66 -19.83 7.05
C ALA A 247 -33.91 -20.68 8.11
N ALA A 248 -33.25 -19.96 9.03
CA ALA A 248 -32.66 -20.36 10.33
C ALA A 248 -31.16 -20.69 10.40
N GLY A 249 -30.55 -21.34 9.40
CA GLY A 249 -29.10 -21.57 9.36
C GLY A 249 -28.28 -20.29 9.08
N ASP A 250 -28.83 -19.39 8.26
CA ASP A 250 -28.11 -18.25 7.70
C ASP A 250 -27.93 -17.03 8.61
N ALA A 251 -28.71 -16.91 9.68
CA ALA A 251 -28.47 -15.86 10.67
C ALA A 251 -27.16 -16.09 11.44
N ALA A 252 -26.77 -17.36 11.63
CA ALA A 252 -25.47 -17.73 12.18
C ALA A 252 -24.34 -17.51 11.15
N TYR A 253 -24.58 -17.81 9.87
CA TYR A 253 -23.65 -17.52 8.78
C TYR A 253 -23.41 -16.01 8.58
N ARG A 254 -24.45 -15.17 8.68
CA ARG A 254 -24.37 -13.69 8.72
C ARG A 254 -23.54 -13.16 9.88
N ARG A 255 -23.57 -13.80 11.05
CA ARG A 255 -22.67 -13.48 12.17
C ARG A 255 -21.24 -13.97 11.91
N MET A 256 -21.06 -15.12 11.25
CA MET A 256 -19.76 -15.68 10.86
C MET A 256 -19.04 -14.86 9.78
N ILE A 257 -19.77 -14.26 8.84
CA ILE A 257 -19.20 -13.39 7.82
C ILE A 257 -18.61 -12.13 8.46
N GLY A 258 -18.98 -11.75 9.69
CA GLY A 258 -18.30 -10.74 10.48
C GLY A 258 -18.64 -9.30 10.06
N ASP A 259 -18.94 -8.49 11.07
CA ASP A 259 -19.24 -7.07 10.97
C ASP A 259 -18.21 -6.31 10.08
N PRO A 260 -18.65 -5.61 9.02
CA PRO A 260 -17.81 -4.83 8.11
C PRO A 260 -16.88 -3.87 8.85
N LEU A 261 -17.37 -3.27 9.94
CA LEU A 261 -16.55 -2.38 10.76
C LEU A 261 -15.45 -3.13 11.50
N GLN A 262 -15.73 -4.33 12.00
CA GLN A 262 -14.70 -5.18 12.64
C GLN A 262 -13.69 -5.69 11.62
N LYS A 263 -14.11 -6.06 10.41
CA LYS A 263 -13.20 -6.40 9.31
C LYS A 263 -12.29 -5.23 8.97
N LEU A 264 -12.87 -4.03 8.80
CA LEU A 264 -12.10 -2.83 8.53
C LEU A 264 -11.16 -2.50 9.69
N GLN A 265 -11.61 -2.60 10.94
CA GLN A 265 -10.79 -2.38 12.13
C GLN A 265 -9.52 -3.25 12.10
N ARG A 266 -9.66 -4.54 11.74
CA ARG A 266 -8.53 -5.47 11.60
C ARG A 266 -7.58 -5.07 10.48
N LEU A 267 -8.10 -4.73 9.29
CA LEU A 267 -7.27 -4.28 8.16
C LEU A 267 -6.49 -2.99 8.49
N MET A 268 -7.16 -2.03 9.12
CA MET A 268 -6.58 -0.76 9.53
C MET A 268 -5.59 -0.91 10.70
N GLY A 269 -5.69 -1.98 11.49
CA GLY A 269 -4.93 -2.12 12.75
C GLY A 269 -5.33 -1.06 13.77
N HIS A 270 -6.64 -0.90 13.97
CA HIS A 270 -7.21 -0.02 15.00
C HIS A 270 -7.37 -0.77 16.32
N ALA A 271 -6.79 -0.22 17.39
CA ALA A 271 -6.90 -0.80 18.72
C ALA A 271 -8.33 -0.73 19.29
N SER A 272 -9.10 0.29 18.88
CA SER A 272 -10.49 0.48 19.27
C SER A 272 -11.39 0.61 18.03
N ILE A 273 -12.58 0.00 18.10
CA ILE A 273 -13.61 0.10 17.06
C ILE A 273 -14.10 1.56 16.90
N THR A 274 -14.06 2.36 17.96
CA THR A 274 -14.42 3.79 17.92
C THR A 274 -13.57 4.57 16.92
N SER A 275 -12.30 4.21 16.75
CA SER A 275 -11.43 4.80 15.73
C SER A 275 -11.84 4.44 14.30
N THR A 276 -12.67 3.42 14.12
CA THR A 276 -13.23 3.00 12.83
C THR A 276 -14.59 3.63 12.58
N HIS A 277 -15.38 3.93 13.61
CA HIS A 277 -16.69 4.58 13.46
C HIS A 277 -16.63 5.93 12.74
N ILE A 278 -15.48 6.63 12.78
CA ILE A 278 -15.28 7.89 12.04
C ILE A 278 -15.54 7.77 10.53
N TYR A 279 -15.47 6.55 9.97
CA TYR A 279 -15.72 6.32 8.55
C TYR A 279 -17.20 6.20 8.20
N LEU A 280 -18.08 5.95 9.18
CA LEU A 280 -19.53 5.86 8.96
C LEU A 280 -20.10 7.22 8.56
N SER A 281 -19.74 8.30 9.27
CA SER A 281 -20.21 9.65 8.94
C SER A 281 -19.75 10.08 7.54
N SER A 282 -18.57 9.64 7.11
CA SER A 282 -18.07 9.91 5.76
C SER A 282 -18.78 9.10 4.67
N LEU A 283 -19.41 7.97 4.99
CA LEU A 283 -20.29 7.26 4.06
C LEU A 283 -21.61 8.02 3.88
N ASP A 284 -22.16 8.56 4.96
CA ASP A 284 -23.38 9.38 4.93
C ASP A 284 -23.17 10.70 4.16
N GLU A 285 -22.02 11.34 4.35
CA GLU A 285 -21.58 12.53 3.58
C GLU A 285 -21.30 12.20 2.11
N SER A 286 -20.81 10.98 1.83
CA SER A 286 -20.53 10.49 0.48
C SER A 286 -21.77 9.90 -0.21
N ARG A 287 -22.96 10.43 0.10
CA ARG A 287 -24.25 10.02 -0.48
C ARG A 287 -24.21 9.90 -1.99
N ALA A 288 -23.40 10.68 -2.71
CA ALA A 288 -23.16 10.51 -4.16
C ALA A 288 -22.56 9.14 -4.57
N LEU A 289 -21.69 8.51 -3.76
CA LEU A 289 -21.20 7.15 -3.99
C LEU A 289 -22.24 6.08 -3.63
N VAL A 290 -23.19 6.41 -2.76
CA VAL A 290 -24.32 5.56 -2.40
C VAL A 290 -25.41 5.68 -3.47
N ASP A 291 -25.70 6.88 -3.95
CA ASP A 291 -26.67 7.20 -5.01
C ASP A 291 -26.20 6.65 -6.36
N ALA A 292 -24.91 6.74 -6.69
CA ALA A 292 -24.36 6.05 -7.86
C ALA A 292 -24.53 4.53 -7.77
N ALA A 293 -24.41 3.95 -6.56
CA ALA A 293 -24.64 2.52 -6.36
C ALA A 293 -26.12 2.13 -6.29
N ILE A 294 -27.00 3.07 -5.92
CA ILE A 294 -28.46 2.92 -6.01
C ILE A 294 -28.91 3.02 -7.47
N ASN A 295 -28.28 3.88 -8.28
CA ASN A 295 -28.54 3.97 -9.72
C ASN A 295 -28.02 2.73 -10.45
N ASP A 296 -26.79 2.27 -10.17
CA ASP A 296 -26.30 0.97 -10.68
C ASP A 296 -27.23 -0.20 -10.28
N TRP A 297 -27.95 -0.09 -9.16
CA TRP A 297 -28.93 -1.07 -8.69
C TRP A 297 -30.30 -0.92 -9.37
N ALA A 298 -30.74 0.31 -9.64
CA ALA A 298 -31.97 0.57 -10.39
C ALA A 298 -31.84 0.13 -11.85
N ASP A 299 -30.68 0.35 -12.46
CA ASP A 299 -30.38 -0.09 -13.82
C ASP A 299 -30.31 -1.63 -13.91
N ALA A 300 -29.70 -2.28 -12.90
CA ALA A 300 -29.68 -3.76 -12.81
C ALA A 300 -31.06 -4.40 -12.57
N LEU A 301 -32.03 -3.65 -12.04
CA LEU A 301 -33.43 -4.10 -11.88
C LEU A 301 -34.29 -3.75 -13.10
N GLY A 302 -33.98 -2.67 -13.80
CA GLY A 302 -34.67 -2.27 -15.05
C GLY A 302 -34.38 -3.21 -16.21
N ASP A 303 -33.17 -3.77 -16.27
CA ASP A 303 -32.78 -4.75 -17.30
C ASP A 303 -33.51 -6.11 -17.15
N GLU A 304 -34.01 -6.46 -15.96
CA GLU A 304 -34.82 -7.68 -15.73
C GLU A 304 -36.29 -7.52 -16.17
N GLU A 305 -36.83 -6.30 -16.23
CA GLU A 305 -38.23 -6.03 -16.58
C GLU A 305 -38.47 -5.90 -18.10
N THR A 306 -37.42 -5.63 -18.88
CA THR A 306 -37.48 -5.60 -20.36
C THR A 306 -37.19 -6.95 -21.04
N ALA A 307 -36.86 -7.99 -20.26
CA ALA A 307 -36.55 -9.33 -20.77
C ALA A 307 -37.63 -10.39 -20.48
N ALA A 308 -38.82 -9.99 -20.03
CA ALA A 308 -40.00 -10.83 -19.81
C ALA A 308 -41.20 -10.32 -20.64
#